data_AF-A0A425WCQ4-F1
#
_entry.id   AF-A0A425WCQ4-F1
#
_cell.length_a   1.000
_cell.length_b   1.000
_cell.length_c   1.000
_cell.angle_alpha   90.00
_cell.angle_beta   90.00
_cell.angle_gamma   90.00
#
_symmetry.space_group_name_H-M   'P 1'
#
loop_
_entity.id
_entity.type
_entity.pdbx_description
1 polymer ?
#
loop_
_entity_poly.entity_id
_entity_poly.type
_entity_poly.pdbx_seq_one_letter_code
_entity_poly.pdbx_strand_id
1 'polypeptide(L)'
;MTASKYLDYVVKEIHRTIVATVDDEGLPVTAAIDMMDSDGDSLYFLTARGKNFYDRLKKRGFLALTAMKDDSTMTSVAVSIRGKVRELGFEKILFVIEQDHCLHCGNCLSVCHQGAVEKISD
;
A
#
# COMPACT_ATOMS: atom_id res chain seq x y z
N MET A 1 9.32 17.17 -13.23
CA MET A 1 8.29 16.58 -12.34
C MET A 1 8.96 16.21 -11.03
N THR A 2 8.31 16.41 -9.89
CA THR A 2 8.84 16.09 -8.56
C THR A 2 8.44 14.68 -8.14
N ALA A 3 9.22 14.04 -7.26
CA ALA A 3 8.92 12.71 -6.72
C ALA A 3 7.50 12.63 -6.12
N SER A 4 7.06 13.70 -5.44
CA SER A 4 5.72 13.82 -4.86
C SER A 4 4.58 13.56 -5.85
N LYS A 5 4.70 14.02 -7.10
CA LYS A 5 3.66 13.81 -8.12
C LYS A 5 3.48 12.34 -8.49
N TYR A 6 4.55 11.55 -8.42
CA TYR A 6 4.47 10.12 -8.70
C TYR A 6 3.81 9.35 -7.56
N LEU A 7 4.03 9.77 -6.30
CA LEU A 7 3.35 9.15 -5.15
C LEU A 7 1.84 9.36 -5.24
N ASP A 8 1.42 10.59 -5.51
CA ASP A 8 0.01 10.93 -5.74
C ASP A 8 -0.59 10.16 -6.92
N TYR A 9 0.16 10.02 -8.02
CA TYR A 9 -0.27 9.23 -9.18
C TYR A 9 -0.47 7.75 -8.82
N VAL A 10 0.44 7.16 -8.05
CA VAL A 10 0.31 5.78 -7.57
C VAL A 10 -0.97 5.59 -6.76
N VAL A 11 -1.28 6.51 -5.85
CA VAL A 11 -2.49 6.42 -5.01
C VAL A 11 -3.77 6.65 -5.83
N LYS A 12 -3.82 7.71 -6.64
CA LYS A 12 -5.06 8.18 -7.29
C LYS A 12 -5.39 7.45 -8.58
N GLU A 13 -4.37 7.02 -9.34
CA GLU A 13 -4.54 6.53 -10.72
C GLU A 13 -4.28 5.03 -10.86
N ILE A 14 -3.39 4.45 -10.03
CA ILE A 14 -3.07 3.02 -10.08
C ILE A 14 -3.71 2.25 -8.92
N HIS A 15 -3.67 2.82 -7.72
CA HIS A 15 -4.18 2.31 -6.45
C HIS A 15 -3.54 1.00 -5.96
N ARG A 16 -3.56 -0.06 -6.77
CA ARG A 16 -3.02 -1.38 -6.44
C ARG A 16 -1.60 -1.55 -6.96
N THR A 17 -0.71 -1.94 -6.05
CA THR A 17 0.72 -2.11 -6.37
C THR A 17 1.16 -3.54 -6.07
N ILE A 18 2.22 -3.99 -6.73
CA ILE A 18 2.90 -5.23 -6.39
C ILE A 18 4.09 -4.88 -5.51
N VAL A 19 4.05 -5.30 -4.25
CA VAL A 19 5.11 -5.10 -3.27
C VAL A 19 5.96 -6.35 -3.18
N ALA A 20 7.28 -6.17 -3.31
CA ALA A 20 8.29 -7.18 -3.06
C ALA A 20 8.92 -6.98 -1.66
N THR A 21 9.02 -8.10 -0.94
CA THR A 21 9.65 -8.23 0.38
C THR A 21 10.58 -9.44 0.38
N VAL A 22 11.33 -9.65 1.45
CA VAL A 22 12.22 -10.80 1.63
C VAL A 22 11.82 -11.55 2.89
N ASP A 23 11.65 -12.87 2.80
CA ASP A 23 11.29 -13.73 3.94
C ASP A 23 12.48 -14.04 4.87
N ASP A 24 12.31 -15.03 5.75
CA ASP A 24 13.33 -15.47 6.71
C ASP A 24 14.43 -16.34 6.10
N GLU A 25 14.22 -16.89 4.91
CA GLU A 25 15.23 -17.64 4.15
C GLU A 25 16.03 -16.75 3.19
N GLY A 26 15.65 -15.47 3.07
CA GLY A 26 16.27 -14.55 2.15
C GLY A 26 15.66 -14.60 0.74
N LEU A 27 14.52 -15.27 0.56
CA LEU A 27 13.85 -15.42 -0.72
C LEU A 27 12.85 -14.28 -0.95
N PRO A 28 12.70 -13.80 -2.21
CA PRO A 28 11.75 -12.75 -2.54
C PRO A 28 10.31 -13.26 -2.47
N VAL A 29 9.44 -12.46 -1.86
CA VAL A 29 8.00 -12.71 -1.77
C VAL A 29 7.23 -11.47 -2.18
N THR A 30 6.25 -11.64 -3.07
CA THR A 30 5.39 -10.56 -3.56
C THR A 30 4.01 -10.60 -2.91
N ALA A 31 3.37 -9.42 -2.83
CA ALA A 31 1.97 -9.27 -2.45
C ALA A 31 1.36 -8.09 -3.20
N ALA A 32 0.09 -8.21 -3.61
CA ALA A 32 -0.67 -7.07 -4.09
C ALA A 32 -1.15 -6.24 -2.89
N ILE A 33 -0.83 -4.94 -2.87
CA ILE A 33 -1.15 -4.03 -1.76
C ILE A 33 -1.77 -2.76 -2.32
N ASP A 34 -2.91 -2.39 -1.76
CA ASP A 34 -3.58 -1.13 -2.02
C ASP A 34 -2.88 0.01 -1.29
N MET A 35 -2.45 1.00 -2.05
CA MET A 35 -1.98 2.27 -1.50
C MET A 35 -3.18 3.13 -1.14
N MET A 36 -3.14 3.70 0.07
CA MET A 36 -4.26 4.37 0.72
C MET A 36 -4.12 5.89 0.69
N ASP A 37 -2.89 6.40 0.84
CA ASP A 37 -2.63 7.84 0.87
C ASP A 37 -1.19 8.20 0.53
N SER A 38 -0.94 9.49 0.32
CA SER A 38 0.38 10.11 0.22
C SER A 38 0.42 11.51 0.86
N ASP A 39 1.58 11.91 1.38
CA ASP A 39 1.83 13.26 1.93
C ASP A 39 2.93 14.02 1.17
N GLY A 40 3.20 13.59 -0.07
CA GLY A 40 4.25 14.14 -0.94
C GLY A 40 5.63 13.53 -0.75
N ASP A 41 5.93 12.95 0.43
CA ASP A 41 7.20 12.28 0.72
C ASP A 41 7.03 10.77 0.98
N SER A 42 5.86 10.35 1.45
CA SER A 42 5.58 8.96 1.86
C SER A 42 4.32 8.40 1.21
N LEU A 43 4.29 7.06 1.10
CA LEU A 43 3.08 6.28 0.78
C LEU A 43 2.56 5.60 2.04
N TYR A 44 1.24 5.55 2.15
CA TYR A 44 0.54 4.94 3.27
C TYR A 44 -0.28 3.76 2.78
N PHE A 45 -0.23 2.64 3.50
CA PHE A 45 -1.03 1.45 3.24
C PHE A 45 -1.39 0.74 4.55
N LEU A 46 -2.37 -0.16 4.49
CA LEU A 46 -2.82 -0.92 5.65
C LEU A 46 -2.45 -2.41 5.53
N THR A 47 -2.15 -3.04 6.66
CA THR A 47 -1.98 -4.49 6.75
C THR A 47 -2.29 -4.98 8.16
N ALA A 48 -2.71 -6.23 8.30
CA ALA A 48 -3.08 -6.83 9.59
C ALA A 48 -1.86 -7.38 10.34
N ARG A 49 -1.82 -7.17 11.67
CA ARG A 49 -0.70 -7.52 12.58
C ARG A 49 -0.40 -9.04 12.75
N GLY A 50 -1.06 -9.91 12.01
CA GLY A 50 -0.82 -11.37 12.03
C GLY A 50 -0.50 -11.97 10.66
N LYS A 51 -0.31 -11.15 9.62
CA LYS A 51 0.05 -11.64 8.29
C LYS A 51 1.57 -11.74 8.17
N ASN A 52 2.07 -12.79 7.52
CA ASN A 52 3.51 -12.93 7.20
C ASN A 52 4.09 -11.69 6.51
N PHE A 53 3.28 -10.95 5.74
CA PHE A 53 3.69 -9.68 5.15
C PHE A 53 4.04 -8.62 6.20
N TYR A 54 3.19 -8.44 7.22
CA TYR A 54 3.46 -7.52 8.34
C TYR A 54 4.78 -7.89 9.05
N ASP A 55 4.99 -9.18 9.33
CA ASP A 55 6.20 -9.66 10.00
C ASP A 55 7.45 -9.36 9.19
N ARG A 56 7.42 -9.59 7.87
CA ARG A 56 8.53 -9.24 6.97
C ARG A 56 8.83 -7.75 7.00
N LEU A 57 7.80 -6.89 6.94
CA LEU A 57 7.99 -5.43 7.02
C LEU A 57 8.63 -5.01 8.35
N LYS A 58 8.16 -5.56 9.47
CA LYS A 58 8.70 -5.25 10.80
C LYS A 58 10.14 -5.73 10.99
N LYS A 59 10.47 -6.93 10.52
CA LYS A 59 11.81 -7.52 10.64
C LYS A 59 12.83 -6.86 9.70
N ARG A 60 12.44 -6.52 8.47
CA ARG A 60 13.37 -6.03 7.44
C ARG A 60 13.43 -4.51 7.37
N GLY A 61 12.32 -3.80 7.60
CA GLY A 61 12.28 -2.34 7.58
C GLY A 61 12.43 -1.72 6.18
N PHE A 62 12.33 -2.50 5.12
CA PHE A 62 12.33 -2.03 3.74
C PHE A 62 11.38 -2.85 2.86
N LEU A 63 10.97 -2.25 1.75
CA LEU A 63 10.24 -2.90 0.66
C LEU A 63 10.65 -2.30 -0.69
N ALA A 64 10.32 -2.99 -1.76
CA ALA A 64 10.24 -2.43 -3.10
C ALA A 64 8.83 -2.65 -3.65
N LEU A 65 8.35 -1.77 -4.52
CA LEU A 65 7.08 -1.94 -5.20
C LEU A 65 7.13 -1.45 -6.63
N THR A 66 6.25 -2.00 -7.45
CA THR A 66 5.95 -1.50 -8.78
C THR A 66 4.43 -1.32 -8.92
N ALA A 67 4.05 -0.14 -9.38
CA ALA A 67 2.70 0.25 -9.72
C ALA A 67 2.61 0.35 -11.24
N MET A 68 1.59 -0.24 -11.87
CA MET A 68 1.39 -0.21 -13.32
C MET A 68 -0.04 0.18 -13.66
N LYS A 69 -0.21 1.06 -14.65
CA LYS A 69 -1.49 1.36 -15.30
C LYS A 69 -1.38 0.95 -16.76
N ASP A 70 -2.24 0.03 -17.18
CA ASP A 70 -2.23 -0.54 -18.53
C ASP A 70 -3.57 -0.26 -19.22
N ASP A 71 -3.58 0.77 -20.08
CA ASP A 71 -4.71 1.02 -20.98
C ASP A 71 -4.45 0.41 -22.38
N SER A 72 -3.18 0.28 -22.79
CA SER A 72 -2.71 -0.42 -23.99
C SER A 72 -1.19 -0.65 -23.92
N THR A 73 -0.63 -1.49 -24.79
CA THR A 73 0.83 -1.72 -24.85
C THR A 73 1.64 -0.44 -25.15
N MET A 74 1.03 0.55 -25.81
CA MET A 74 1.69 1.80 -26.19
C MET A 74 1.47 2.94 -25.19
N THR A 75 0.63 2.73 -24.19
CA THR A 75 0.30 3.74 -23.16
C THR A 75 0.54 3.25 -21.74
N SER A 76 1.14 2.07 -21.57
CA SER A 76 1.48 1.53 -20.26
C SER A 76 2.45 2.46 -19.51
N VAL A 77 2.09 2.78 -18.28
CA VAL A 77 2.93 3.57 -17.36
C VAL A 77 3.24 2.72 -16.15
N ALA A 78 4.53 2.67 -15.79
CA ALA A 78 5.01 2.00 -14.59
C ALA A 78 5.78 2.96 -13.67
N VAL A 79 5.54 2.86 -12.37
CA VAL A 79 6.26 3.57 -11.31
C VAL A 79 6.86 2.55 -10.36
N SER A 80 8.19 2.56 -10.22
CA SER A 80 8.92 1.68 -9.30
C SER A 80 9.50 2.47 -8.14
N ILE A 81 9.22 2.02 -6.91
CA ILE A 81 9.60 2.69 -5.68
C ILE A 81 10.29 1.69 -4.76
N ARG A 82 11.39 2.11 -4.14
CA ARG A 82 12.06 1.35 -3.06
C ARG A 82 12.31 2.28 -1.89
N GLY A 83 12.03 1.81 -0.69
CA GLY A 83 12.17 2.66 0.49
C GLY A 83 12.16 1.90 1.80
N LYS A 84 12.42 2.67 2.86
CA LYS A 84 12.23 2.22 4.24
C LYS A 84 10.74 2.16 4.55
N VAL A 85 10.34 1.20 5.37
CA VAL A 85 8.97 1.09 5.90
C VAL A 85 9.02 1.17 7.42
N ARG A 86 8.07 1.87 8.01
CA ARG A 86 7.87 1.91 9.45
C ARG A 86 6.40 1.85 9.78
N GLU A 87 6.08 1.24 10.91
CA GLU A 87 4.74 1.27 11.47
C GLU A 87 4.50 2.63 12.16
N LEU A 88 3.31 3.20 11.97
CA LEU A 88 2.95 4.50 12.53
C LEU A 88 2.30 4.43 13.92
N GLY A 89 1.91 3.23 14.37
CA GLY A 89 1.16 3.05 15.62
C GLY A 89 -0.28 3.52 15.52
N PHE A 90 -0.98 3.53 16.66
CA PHE A 90 -2.39 3.93 16.74
C PHE A 90 -2.60 5.46 16.82
N GLU A 91 -1.50 6.21 16.93
CA GLU A 91 -1.51 7.66 17.17
C GLU A 91 -1.55 8.47 15.86
N LYS A 92 -1.28 7.79 14.74
CA LYS A 92 -1.35 8.33 13.37
C LYS A 92 -2.18 7.40 12.48
N ILE A 93 -3.38 7.08 12.95
CA ILE A 93 -4.36 6.34 12.15
C ILE A 93 -5.00 7.32 11.19
N LEU A 94 -4.65 7.22 9.90
CA LEU A 94 -5.33 7.96 8.83
C LEU A 94 -6.67 7.32 8.44
N PHE A 95 -6.94 6.08 8.87
CA PHE A 95 -8.09 5.29 8.41
C PHE A 95 -8.68 4.40 9.50
N VAL A 96 -10.01 4.42 9.69
CA VAL A 96 -10.73 3.44 10.52
C VAL A 96 -11.20 2.29 9.64
N ILE A 97 -11.06 1.06 10.14
CA ILE A 97 -11.71 -0.12 9.55
C ILE A 97 -12.77 -0.63 10.53
N GLU A 98 -14.03 -0.55 10.15
CA GLU A 98 -15.15 -1.15 10.88
C GLU A 98 -15.11 -2.67 10.71
N GLN A 99 -14.66 -3.38 11.75
CA GLN A 99 -14.40 -4.82 11.64
C GLN A 99 -15.66 -5.63 11.32
N ASP A 100 -16.82 -5.25 11.87
CA ASP A 100 -18.09 -5.94 11.64
C ASP A 100 -18.57 -5.85 10.18
N HIS A 101 -18.08 -4.87 9.43
CA HIS A 101 -18.38 -4.68 8.00
C HIS A 101 -17.25 -5.13 7.07
N CYS A 102 -16.07 -5.49 7.61
CA CYS A 102 -14.92 -5.87 6.81
C CYS A 102 -14.92 -7.38 6.48
N LEU A 103 -14.95 -7.73 5.19
CA LEU A 103 -14.88 -9.14 4.74
C LEU A 103 -13.46 -9.71 4.67
N HIS A 104 -12.44 -8.96 5.08
CA HIS A 104 -11.03 -9.34 4.93
C HIS A 104 -10.59 -9.68 3.49
N CYS A 105 -11.28 -9.15 2.48
CA CYS A 105 -11.03 -9.43 1.06
C CYS A 105 -9.72 -8.82 0.52
N GLY A 106 -9.07 -7.93 1.29
CA GLY A 106 -7.83 -7.26 0.90
C GLY A 106 -8.01 -5.98 0.10
N ASN A 107 -9.24 -5.65 -0.33
CA ASN A 107 -9.60 -4.38 -0.96
C ASN A 107 -9.91 -3.32 0.12
N CYS A 108 -9.28 -2.15 0.06
CA CYS A 108 -9.49 -1.06 1.04
C CYS A 108 -9.82 0.29 0.38
N LEU A 109 -10.32 1.26 1.15
CA LEU A 109 -10.66 2.63 0.70
C LEU A 109 -11.61 2.66 -0.52
N SER A 110 -11.22 3.28 -1.64
CA SER A 110 -12.09 3.52 -2.79
C SER A 110 -12.52 2.25 -3.50
N VAL A 111 -11.84 1.13 -3.25
CA VAL A 111 -12.22 -0.20 -3.76
C VAL A 111 -12.92 -1.07 -2.70
N CYS A 112 -13.14 -0.56 -1.48
CA CYS A 112 -13.88 -1.27 -0.45
C CYS A 112 -15.38 -1.28 -0.79
N HIS A 113 -15.86 -2.38 -1.36
CA HIS A 113 -17.26 -2.55 -1.75
C HIS A 113 -18.24 -2.65 -0.56
N GLN A 114 -17.74 -2.80 0.68
CA GLN A 114 -18.58 -2.77 1.89
C GLN A 114 -18.65 -1.39 2.54
N GLY A 115 -17.84 -0.42 2.09
CA GLY A 115 -17.70 0.87 2.80
C GLY A 115 -17.08 0.73 4.20
N ALA A 116 -16.42 -0.39 4.51
CA ALA A 116 -15.89 -0.69 5.84
C ALA A 116 -14.63 0.11 6.21
N VAL A 117 -14.14 0.99 5.32
CA VAL A 117 -12.90 1.74 5.53
C VAL A 117 -13.15 3.22 5.28
N GLU A 118 -12.96 4.03 6.32
CA GLU A 118 -13.14 5.48 6.27
C GLU A 118 -11.82 6.19 6.56
N LYS A 119 -11.57 7.30 5.85
CA LYS A 119 -10.44 8.19 6.15
C LYS A 119 -10.80 9.07 7.35
N ILE A 120 -9.97 9.06 8.38
CA ILE A 120 -10.07 10.03 9.47
C ILE A 120 -9.49 11.33 8.91
N SER A 121 -10.35 12.30 8.61
CA SER A 121 -9.92 13.64 8.19
C SER A 121 -9.17 14.34 9.32
N ASP A 122 -8.17 15.16 8.96
CA ASP A 122 -7.62 16.21 9.83
C ASP A 122 -8.69 17.26 10.17
#